data_AF-A0A6V7IXN4-F1
#
_entry.id   AF-A0A6V7IXN4-F1
#
_cell.length_a   1.000
_cell.length_b   1.000
_cell.length_c   1.000
_cell.angle_alpha   90.00
_cell.angle_beta   90.00
_cell.angle_gamma   90.00
#
_symmetry.space_group_name_H-M   'P 1'
#
loop_
_entity.id
_entity.type
_entity.pdbx_description
1 polymer ?
#
loop_
_entity_poly.entity_id
_entity_poly.type
_entity_poly.pdbx_seq_one_letter_code
_entity_poly.pdbx_strand_id
1 'polypeptide(L)'
;AFEDKERKDFYETRVKNQKNIWMELSDGVKRLRNESFAFHCELTPAYTVVQKIYGEDEKCDFEEIDFLNVPDPTFAITRRSPYREFFRVG
;
A
#
# COMPACT_ATOMS: atom_id res chain seq x y z
N ALA A 1 11.61 -1.23 13.41
CA ALA A 1 11.66 0.25 13.39
C ALA A 1 12.25 0.66 12.05
N PHE A 2 11.77 1.74 11.42
CA PHE A 2 12.31 2.20 10.13
C PHE A 2 13.81 2.48 10.27
N GLU A 3 14.63 1.90 9.38
CA GLU A 3 16.07 2.15 9.32
C GLU A 3 16.38 3.52 8.69
N ASP A 4 15.50 3.97 7.80
CA ASP A 4 15.55 5.27 7.13
C ASP A 4 15.15 6.41 8.08
N LYS A 5 16.01 7.43 8.19
CA LYS A 5 15.81 8.60 9.04
C LYS A 5 14.58 9.43 8.63
N GLU A 6 14.39 9.66 7.34
CA GLU A 6 13.30 10.49 6.82
C GLU A 6 11.94 9.85 7.08
N ARG A 7 11.82 8.53 6.84
CA ARG A 7 10.58 7.78 7.12
C ARG A 7 10.27 7.74 8.60
N LYS A 8 11.29 7.56 9.44
CA LYS A 8 11.15 7.59 10.90
C LYS A 8 10.65 8.95 11.37
N ASP A 9 11.26 10.03 10.87
CA ASP A 9 10.88 11.40 11.21
C ASP A 9 9.43 11.70 10.75
N PHE A 10 9.04 11.28 9.55
CA PHE A 10 7.66 11.41 9.07
C PHE A 10 6.66 10.66 9.95
N TYR A 11 6.95 9.40 10.28
CA TYR A 11 6.06 8.58 11.11
C TYR A 11 5.86 9.19 12.51
N GLU A 12 6.95 9.58 13.17
CA GLU A 12 6.92 10.14 14.52
C GLU A 12 6.19 11.50 14.56
N THR A 13 6.39 12.34 13.55
CA THR A 13 5.80 13.69 13.51
C THR A 13 4.38 13.74 12.97
N ARG A 14 4.04 12.88 12.00
CA ARG A 14 2.76 12.97 11.27
C ARG A 14 1.78 11.85 11.58
N VAL A 15 2.23 10.66 11.96
CA VAL A 15 1.36 9.46 12.05
C VAL A 15 1.10 9.03 13.49
N LYS A 16 2.16 8.90 14.30
CA LYS A 16 2.12 8.22 15.61
C LYS A 16 1.04 8.71 16.58
N ASN A 17 0.75 10.01 16.60
CA ASN A 17 -0.20 10.61 17.54
C ASN A 17 -1.59 10.89 16.94
N GLN A 18 -1.81 10.54 15.67
CA GLN A 18 -3.12 10.73 15.05
C GLN A 18 -4.13 9.73 15.61
N LYS A 19 -5.37 10.20 15.82
CA LYS A 19 -6.50 9.37 16.26
C LYS A 19 -7.44 9.14 15.08
N ASN A 20 -8.05 7.96 15.02
CA ASN A 20 -9.02 7.57 13.97
C ASN A 20 -8.44 7.65 12.53
N ILE A 21 -7.22 7.13 12.34
CA ILE A 21 -6.52 7.14 11.05
C ILE A 21 -7.02 6.09 10.04
N TRP A 22 -7.93 5.23 10.46
CA TRP A 22 -8.45 4.14 9.63
C TRP A 22 -9.67 4.60 8.85
N MET A 23 -9.75 4.18 7.59
CA MET A 23 -10.89 4.43 6.72
C MET A 23 -11.08 3.27 5.75
N GLU A 24 -12.31 3.16 5.22
CA GLU A 24 -12.62 2.21 4.17
C GLU A 24 -11.83 2.52 2.90
N LEU A 25 -11.36 1.47 2.23
CA LEU A 25 -10.56 1.58 1.01
C LEU A 25 -11.28 2.41 -0.06
N SER A 26 -12.57 2.14 -0.30
CA SER A 26 -13.34 2.85 -1.31
C SER A 26 -13.46 4.34 -1.03
N ASP A 27 -13.51 4.71 0.24
CA ASP A 27 -13.68 6.11 0.64
C ASP A 27 -12.33 6.84 0.55
N GLY A 28 -11.24 6.20 0.98
CA GLY A 28 -9.89 6.71 0.75
C GLY A 28 -9.60 6.94 -0.74
N VAL A 29 -9.94 5.97 -1.60
CA VAL A 29 -9.74 6.07 -3.06
C VAL A 29 -10.61 7.16 -3.70
N LYS A 30 -11.83 7.41 -3.21
CA LYS A 30 -12.66 8.54 -3.70
C LYS A 30 -12.07 9.91 -3.32
N ARG A 31 -11.45 10.01 -2.14
CA ARG A 31 -10.83 11.25 -1.66
C ARG A 31 -9.57 11.59 -2.45
N LEU A 32 -8.78 10.59 -2.83
CA LEU A 32 -7.61 10.78 -3.71
C LEU A 32 -7.95 11.54 -5.01
N ARG A 33 -9.18 11.39 -5.53
CA ARG A 33 -9.62 12.03 -6.78
C ARG A 33 -9.80 13.54 -6.67
N ASN A 34 -10.27 14.03 -5.52
CA ASN A 34 -10.81 15.39 -5.40
C ASN A 34 -10.11 16.24 -4.33
N GLU A 35 -9.23 15.65 -3.54
CA GLU A 35 -8.59 16.30 -2.40
C GLU A 35 -7.06 16.22 -2.53
N SER A 36 -6.35 17.22 -1.99
CA SER A 36 -4.90 17.13 -1.74
C SER A 36 -4.66 16.18 -0.56
N PHE A 37 -4.82 14.89 -0.82
CA PHE A 37 -4.84 13.83 0.18
C PHE A 37 -3.88 12.71 -0.20
N ALA A 38 -3.18 12.15 0.79
CA ALA A 38 -2.36 10.96 0.63
C ALA A 38 -2.97 9.81 1.42
N PHE A 39 -3.13 8.66 0.79
CA PHE A 39 -3.77 7.49 1.39
C PHE A 39 -2.81 6.30 1.43
N HIS A 40 -2.49 5.83 2.63
CA HIS A 40 -1.70 4.63 2.80
C HIS A 40 -2.62 3.40 2.78
N CYS A 41 -2.47 2.57 1.75
CA CYS A 41 -3.24 1.34 1.57
C CYS A 41 -2.41 0.31 0.79
N GLU A 42 -2.91 -0.92 0.70
CA GLU A 42 -2.34 -1.91 -0.21
C GLU A 42 -2.77 -1.58 -1.66
N LEU A 43 -1.82 -1.65 -2.59
CA LEU A 43 -1.99 -1.15 -3.96
C LEU A 43 -2.96 -2.01 -4.80
N THR A 44 -2.97 -3.33 -4.65
CA THR A 44 -3.72 -4.25 -5.51
C THR A 44 -5.26 -4.05 -5.42
N PRO A 45 -5.93 -4.17 -4.25
CA PRO A 45 -7.27 -3.64 -4.04
C PRO A 45 -7.47 -2.17 -4.41
N ALA A 46 -6.53 -1.27 -4.09
CA ALA A 46 -6.71 0.14 -4.41
C ALA A 46 -6.86 0.36 -5.92
N TYR A 47 -5.98 -0.22 -6.73
CA TYR A 47 -6.06 -0.22 -8.19
C TYR A 47 -7.34 -0.84 -8.72
N THR A 48 -7.82 -1.92 -8.09
CA THR A 48 -9.09 -2.54 -8.47
C THR A 48 -10.27 -1.57 -8.29
N VAL A 49 -10.23 -0.72 -7.26
CA VAL A 49 -11.25 0.32 -7.05
C VAL A 49 -11.05 1.46 -8.05
N VAL A 50 -9.82 1.96 -8.22
CA VAL A 50 -9.49 3.02 -9.18
C VAL A 50 -9.99 2.66 -10.58
N GLN A 51 -9.68 1.46 -11.07
CA GLN A 51 -10.12 0.96 -12.38
C GLN A 51 -11.64 0.99 -12.57
N LYS A 52 -12.42 0.89 -11.49
CA LYS A 52 -13.88 0.91 -11.54
C LYS A 52 -14.48 2.32 -11.53
N ILE A 53 -13.80 3.29 -10.94
CA ILE A 53 -14.40 4.61 -10.64
C ILE A 53 -13.67 5.82 -11.24
N TYR A 54 -12.47 5.65 -11.81
CA TYR A 54 -11.69 6.71 -12.46
C TYR A 54 -11.81 6.58 -14.00
N GLY A 55 -11.82 7.73 -14.69
CA GLY A 55 -11.59 7.79 -16.13
C GLY A 55 -10.16 7.41 -16.50
N GLU A 56 -9.89 7.11 -17.77
CA GLU A 56 -8.53 6.78 -18.23
C GLU A 56 -7.57 7.98 -18.12
N ASP A 57 -8.09 9.18 -18.37
CA ASP A 57 -7.37 10.44 -18.25
C ASP A 57 -6.98 10.75 -16.79
N GLU A 58 -7.88 10.48 -15.85
CA GLU A 58 -7.64 10.72 -14.42
C GLU A 58 -6.59 9.77 -13.81
N LYS A 59 -6.29 8.64 -14.47
CA LYS A 59 -5.33 7.65 -13.92
C LYS A 59 -3.90 8.14 -13.94
N CYS A 60 -3.56 9.04 -14.86
CA CYS A 60 -2.21 9.59 -14.96
C CYS A 60 -1.96 10.70 -13.92
N ASP A 61 -2.99 11.14 -13.20
CA ASP A 61 -2.91 12.28 -12.27
C ASP A 61 -2.45 11.90 -10.86
N PHE A 62 -2.44 10.61 -10.50
CA PHE A 62 -1.97 10.16 -9.18
C PHE A 62 -0.55 9.62 -9.22
N GLU A 63 0.17 9.87 -8.13
CA GLU A 63 1.52 9.35 -7.90
C GLU A 63 1.53 8.38 -6.72
N GLU A 64 2.42 7.39 -6.79
CA GLU A 64 2.62 6.41 -5.75
C GLU A 64 3.90 6.69 -4.97
N ILE A 65 3.86 6.40 -3.66
CA ILE A 65 5.02 6.51 -2.78
C ILE A 65 5.19 5.16 -2.07
N ASP A 66 6.30 4.46 -2.36
CA ASP A 66 6.66 3.26 -1.60
C ASP A 66 7.19 3.63 -0.22
N PHE A 67 6.25 3.73 0.74
CA PHE A 67 6.57 4.12 2.11
C PHE A 67 7.19 2.99 2.95
N LEU A 68 6.83 1.73 2.68
CA LEU A 68 7.24 0.61 3.52
C LEU A 68 8.45 -0.17 2.99
N ASN A 69 8.77 -0.09 1.70
CA ASN A 69 9.82 -0.91 1.04
C ASN A 69 9.74 -2.39 1.46
N VAL A 70 8.53 -2.95 1.50
CA VAL A 70 8.36 -4.35 1.91
C VAL A 70 8.79 -5.24 0.75
N PRO A 71 9.54 -6.33 1.00
CA PRO A 71 9.79 -7.32 -0.04
C PRO A 71 8.48 -7.92 -0.55
N ASP A 72 8.53 -8.43 -1.78
CA ASP A 72 7.39 -9.07 -2.44
C ASP A 72 6.75 -10.17 -1.58
N PRO A 73 5.43 -10.37 -1.70
CA PRO A 73 4.72 -11.39 -0.94
C PRO A 73 5.30 -12.79 -1.20
N THR A 74 5.59 -13.51 -0.13
CA THR A 74 6.16 -14.86 -0.19
C THR A 74 5.11 -15.94 0.00
N PHE A 75 5.26 -17.08 -0.67
CA PHE A 75 4.44 -18.26 -0.42
C PHE A 75 4.75 -18.88 0.95
N ALA A 76 3.74 -18.98 1.81
CA ALA A 76 3.83 -19.73 3.05
C ALA A 76 3.63 -21.24 2.78
N ILE A 77 4.61 -22.06 3.14
CA ILE A 77 4.56 -23.52 3.01
C ILE A 77 4.80 -24.21 4.36
N THR A 78 4.34 -25.45 4.48
CA THR A 78 4.62 -26.26 5.68
C THR A 78 6.13 -26.51 5.83
N ARG A 79 6.62 -26.50 7.08
CA ARG A 79 8.03 -26.78 7.37
C ARG A 79 8.38 -28.19 6.87
N ARG A 80 9.43 -28.30 6.05
CA ARG A 80 9.86 -29.55 5.37
C ARG A 80 8.84 -30.09 4.35
N SER A 81 8.03 -29.22 3.74
CA SER A 81 7.18 -29.60 2.62
C SER A 81 8.01 -30.23 1.49
N PRO A 82 7.61 -31.40 0.95
CA PRO A 82 8.25 -31.97 -0.24
C PRO A 82 8.07 -31.05 -1.46
N TYR A 83 7.15 -30.09 -1.40
CA TYR A 83 6.87 -29.17 -2.49
C TYR A 83 7.74 -27.91 -2.49
N ARG A 84 8.65 -27.74 -1.52
CA ARG A 84 9.46 -26.52 -1.36
C ARG A 84 10.18 -26.10 -2.65
N GLU A 85 10.77 -27.06 -3.37
CA GLU A 85 11.52 -26.78 -4.58
C GLU A 85 10.61 -26.33 -5.74
N PHE A 86 9.38 -26.85 -5.81
CA PHE A 86 8.40 -26.41 -6.81
C PHE A 86 7.99 -24.95 -6.60
N PHE A 87 7.87 -24.50 -5.35
CA PHE A 87 7.55 -23.10 -5.02
C PHE A 87 8.77 -22.16 -5.01
N ARG A 88 10.00 -22.66 -5.16
CA ARG A 88 11.22 -21.83 -5.15
C ARG A 88 11.50 -21.16 -6.50
N VAL A 89 11.01 -21.73 -7.60
CA VAL A 89 11.32 -21.30 -8.98
C VAL A 89 10.08 -20.72 -9.67
N GLY A 90 9.16 -20.14 -8.89
CA GLY A 90 8.03 -19.37 -9.40
C GLY A 90 8.48 -18.00 -9.89
#